data_AF-A0A5B9PKK7-F1
#
_entry.id   AF-A0A5B9PKK7-F1
#
_cell.length_a   1.000
_cell.length_b   1.000
_cell.length_c   1.000
_cell.angle_alpha   90.00
_cell.angle_beta   90.00
_cell.angle_gamma   90.00
#
_symmetry.space_group_name_H-M   'P 1'
#
loop_
_entity.id
_entity.type
_entity.pdbx_description
1 polymer ?
#
loop_
_entity_poly.entity_id
_entity_poly.type
_entity_poly.pdbx_seq_one_letter_code
_entity_poly.pdbx_strand_id
1 'polypeptide(L)' 'MWKPDENEKQRLFDLYEECPLTVDRLPHTKEFDLLHEKLGKEISKNELFRVLANLRKRKELPKKPR' A
#
# COMPACT_ATOMS: atom_id res chain seq x y z
N MET A 1 15.45 1.45 2.15
CA MET A 1 14.46 0.85 1.23
C MET A 1 13.81 -0.29 1.98
N TRP A 2 12.73 0.03 2.69
CA TRP A 2 11.91 -0.93 3.43
C TRP A 2 11.46 -2.08 2.50
N LYS A 3 11.65 -3.31 2.97
CA LYS A 3 11.17 -4.52 2.33
C LYS A 3 10.16 -5.14 3.30
N PRO A 4 8.86 -5.10 3.00
CA PRO A 4 7.88 -5.77 3.84
C PRO A 4 8.14 -7.28 3.82
N ASP A 5 8.16 -7.90 5.00
CA ASP A 5 8.12 -9.36 5.14
C ASP A 5 6.79 -9.93 4.60
N GLU A 6 6.69 -11.24 4.44
CA GLU A 6 5.49 -11.90 3.88
C GLU A 6 4.21 -11.56 4.68
N ASN A 7 4.33 -11.51 6.01
CA ASN A 7 3.24 -11.13 6.90
C ASN A 7 2.83 -9.65 6.75
N GLU A 8 3.81 -8.78 6.50
CA GLU A 8 3.56 -7.35 6.27
C GLU A 8 2.92 -7.11 4.92
N LYS A 9 3.35 -7.84 3.88
CA LYS A 9 2.71 -7.81 2.57
C LYS A 9 1.26 -8.24 2.68
N GLN A 10 0.97 -9.32 3.41
CA GLN A 10 -0.38 -9.82 3.60
C GLN A 10 -1.27 -8.75 4.26
N ARG A 11 -0.78 -8.11 5.34
CA ARG A 11 -1.47 -6.96 5.96
C ARG A 11 -1.67 -5.80 4.99
N LEU A 12 -0.65 -5.46 4.20
CA LEU A 12 -0.74 -4.41 3.18
C LEU A 12 -1.79 -4.73 2.12
N PHE A 13 -1.92 -6.00 1.72
CA PHE A 13 -2.95 -6.42 0.78
C PHE A 13 -4.33 -6.33 1.38
N ASP A 14 -4.52 -6.76 2.63
CA ASP A 14 -5.78 -6.68 3.35
C ASP A 14 -6.24 -5.20 3.48
N LEU A 15 -5.34 -4.34 3.97
CA LEU A 15 -5.56 -2.90 4.07
C LEU A 15 -5.79 -2.23 2.71
N TYR A 16 -5.07 -2.67 1.68
CA TYR A 16 -5.27 -2.16 0.34
C TYR A 16 -6.59 -2.64 -0.25
N GLU A 17 -7.05 -3.87 0.04
CA GLU A 17 -8.32 -4.40 -0.43
C GLU A 17 -9.51 -3.61 0.13
N GLU A 18 -9.42 -3.17 1.40
CA GLU A 18 -10.41 -2.26 2.00
C GLU A 18 -10.45 -0.87 1.33
N CYS A 19 -9.37 -0.44 0.70
CA CYS A 19 -9.29 0.88 0.07
C CYS A 19 -9.96 0.84 -1.32
N PRO A 20 -10.93 1.70 -1.67
CA PRO A 20 -11.47 1.76 -3.03
C PRO A 20 -10.50 2.35 -4.08
N LEU A 21 -9.44 3.04 -3.65
CA LEU A 21 -8.52 3.71 -4.58
C LEU A 21 -7.45 2.78 -5.18
N THR A 22 -7.01 3.11 -6.39
CA THR A 22 -5.87 2.45 -7.03
C THR A 22 -4.56 3.09 -6.58
N VAL A 23 -3.43 2.35 -6.66
CA VAL A 23 -2.12 2.87 -6.24
C VAL A 23 -1.79 4.24 -6.83
N ASP A 24 -2.06 4.49 -8.11
CA ASP A 24 -1.79 5.80 -8.75
C ASP A 24 -2.59 6.96 -8.14
N ARG A 25 -3.74 6.67 -7.52
CA ARG A 25 -4.61 7.67 -6.87
C ARG A 25 -4.44 7.73 -5.36
N LEU A 26 -3.67 6.82 -4.76
CA LEU A 26 -3.36 6.86 -3.33
C LEU A 26 -2.57 8.11 -2.86
N PRO A 27 -1.54 8.61 -3.57
CA PRO A 27 -0.71 9.67 -3.01
C PRO A 27 -1.55 10.91 -2.72
N HIS A 28 -1.34 11.50 -1.53
CA HIS A 28 -2.07 12.67 -1.02
C HIS A 28 -3.58 12.47 -0.76
N THR A 29 -4.03 11.23 -0.55
CA THR A 29 -5.43 10.95 -0.16
C THR A 29 -5.56 10.58 1.31
N LYS A 30 -6.73 10.87 1.89
CA LYS A 30 -7.05 10.46 3.27
C LYS A 30 -6.96 8.94 3.46
N GLU A 31 -7.28 8.17 2.43
CA GLU A 31 -7.17 6.72 2.47
C GLU A 31 -5.73 6.24 2.59
N PHE A 32 -4.80 6.95 1.94
CA PHE A 32 -3.39 6.63 2.05
C PHE A 32 -2.80 7.01 3.42
N ASP A 33 -3.26 8.13 3.98
CA ASP A 33 -3.01 8.49 5.37
C ASP A 33 -3.52 7.43 6.34
N LEU A 34 -4.78 6.99 6.18
CA LEU A 34 -5.38 5.93 7.00
C LEU A 34 -4.67 4.58 6.82
N LEU A 35 -4.26 4.23 5.60
CA LEU A 35 -3.52 3.00 5.33
C LEU A 35 -2.14 3.04 6.01
N HIS A 36 -1.48 4.19 6.00
CA HIS A 36 -0.22 4.40 6.70
C HIS A 36 -0.38 4.34 8.23
N GLU A 37 -1.43 4.95 8.78
CA GLU A 37 -1.80 4.85 10.20
C GLU A 37 -2.13 3.42 10.61
N LYS A 38 -2.99 2.72 9.84
CA LYS A 38 -3.37 1.32 10.10
C LYS A 38 -2.18 0.37 10.03
N LEU A 39 -1.21 0.66 9.16
CA LEU A 39 0.04 -0.09 9.09
C LEU A 39 0.90 0.13 10.36
N GLY A 40 0.75 1.29 11.03
CA GLY A 40 1.37 1.58 12.32
C GLY A 40 2.90 1.60 12.28
N LYS A 41 3.50 1.91 11.12
CA LYS A 41 4.95 1.88 10.93
C LYS A 41 5.57 3.27 10.83
N GLU A 42 6.77 3.38 11.41
CA GLU A 42 7.68 4.54 11.28
C GLU A 42 8.35 4.63 9.89
N ILE A 43 7.67 4.21 8.84
CA ILE A 43 8.14 4.41 7.47
C ILE A 43 7.57 5.72 6.92
N SER A 44 8.29 6.38 6.02
CA SER A 44 7.72 7.52 5.32
C SER A 44 6.61 7.09 4.36
N LYS A 45 5.58 7.92 4.21
CA LYS A 45 4.53 7.77 3.19
C LYS A 45 5.10 7.54 1.78
N ASN A 46 6.15 8.25 1.42
CA ASN A 46 6.84 8.05 0.14
C ASN A 46 7.44 6.64 0.01
N GLU A 47 7.94 6.09 1.11
CA GLU A 47 8.54 4.75 1.12
C GLU A 47 7.46 3.67 1.01
N LEU A 48 6.33 3.84 1.72
CA LEU A 48 5.13 3.01 1.57
C LEU A 48 4.60 3.03 0.13
N PHE A 49 4.51 4.21 -0.47
CA PHE A 49 4.07 4.37 -1.86
C PHE A 49 5.00 3.65 -2.85
N ARG A 50 6.32 3.77 -2.66
CA ARG A 50 7.30 3.06 -3.50
C ARG A 50 7.15 1.55 -3.39
N VAL A 51 6.88 1.03 -2.20
CA VAL A 51 6.63 -0.40 -1.98
C VAL A 51 5.35 -0.84 -2.69
N LEU A 52 4.24 -0.12 -2.52
CA LEU A 52 2.99 -0.39 -3.24
C LEU A 52 3.17 -0.32 -4.76
N ALA A 53 3.84 0.70 -5.28
CA ALA A 53 4.11 0.84 -6.71
C ALA A 53 4.97 -0.32 -7.26
N ASN A 54 5.95 -0.78 -6.48
CA ASN A 54 6.76 -1.94 -6.83
C ASN A 54 5.95 -3.24 -6.80
N LEU A 55 5.13 -3.47 -5.78
CA LEU A 55 4.23 -4.63 -5.70
C LEU A 55 3.24 -4.66 -6.87
N ARG A 56 2.75 -3.49 -7.30
CA ARG A 56 1.87 -3.36 -8.47
C ARG A 56 2.60 -3.70 -9.76
N LYS A 57 3.83 -3.19 -9.93
CA LYS A 57 4.68 -3.56 -11.07
C LYS A 57 4.95 -5.06 -11.13
N ARG A 58 5.09 -5.71 -9.97
CA ARG A 58 5.27 -7.16 -9.85
C ARG A 58 3.98 -7.97 -10.02
N LYS A 59 2.82 -7.31 -10.18
CA LYS A 59 1.48 -7.92 -10.20
C LYS A 59 1.16 -8.72 -8.93
N GLU A 60 1.84 -8.42 -7.82
CA GLU A 60 1.55 -9.03 -6.51
C GLU A 60 0.36 -8.34 -5.81
N LEU A 61 0.02 -7.12 -6.22
CA LEU A 61 -1.16 -6.41 -5.70
C LEU A 61 -2.46 -6.94 -6.33
N PRO A 62 -3.52 -7.19 -5.53
CA PRO A 62 -4.83 -7.56 -6.05
C PRO A 62 -5.31 -6.54 -7.08
N LYS A 63 -5.78 -7.04 -8.23
CA LYS A 63 -6.34 -6.21 -9.30
C LYS A 63 -7.66 -5.62 -8.83
N LYS A 64 -7.67 -4.33 -8.53
CA LYS A 64 -8.92 -3.59 -8.43
C LYS A 64 -9.51 -3.35 -9.82
N PRO A 65 -10.83 -3.52 -10.02
CA PRO A 65 -11.49 -3.03 -11.22
C PRO A 65 -11.25 -1.51 -11.32
N ARG A 66 -10.93 -1.05 -12.53
CA ARG A 66 -10.66 0.37 -12.81
C ARG A 66 -11.92 1.21 -12.70
#